data_AF-A0A436GHQ3-F1
#
_entry.id   AF-A0A436GHQ3-F1
#
_cell.length_a   1.000
_cell.length_b   1.000
_cell.length_c   1.000
_cell.angle_alpha   90.00
_cell.angle_beta   90.00
_cell.angle_gamma   90.00
#
_symmetry.space_group_name_H-M   'P 1'
#
loop_
_entity.id
_entity.type
_entity.pdbx_description
1 polymer ?
#
loop_
_entity_poly.entity_id
_entity_poly.type
_entity_poly.pdbx_seq_one_letter_code
_entity_poly.pdbx_strand_id
1 'polypeptide(L)'
;LFTGAGWQGDWSNATDQQIVSRIALNETTPTSTSANSDGIQKLAMAAAMVSSLMSSNISQAAKNTVVSRSTTLVGEALSGIGQLQSETGIVQKRVSDANDRMKTQVDLFERHILDLEAVDPAAAATRVADLTQHIETSFALTARLQQLSLLNYLT
;
A
#
# COMPACT_ATOMS: atom_id res chain seq x y z
N LEU A 1 -31.02 -18.32 12.23
CA LEU A 1 -29.79 -18.61 13.00
C LEU A 1 -28.55 -18.37 12.15
N PHE A 2 -28.25 -19.18 11.13
CA PHE A 2 -26.93 -19.09 10.48
C PHE A 2 -26.86 -18.23 9.21
N THR A 3 -27.94 -17.56 8.81
CA THR A 3 -27.98 -16.72 7.61
C THR A 3 -28.75 -15.42 7.87
N GLY A 4 -28.47 -14.39 7.05
CA GLY A 4 -29.17 -13.12 7.07
C GLY A 4 -29.20 -12.46 8.45
N ALA A 5 -30.37 -11.94 8.85
CA ALA A 5 -30.55 -11.26 10.14
C ALA A 5 -30.21 -12.15 11.36
N GLY A 6 -30.39 -13.48 11.27
CA GLY A 6 -30.01 -14.38 12.36
C GLY A 6 -28.50 -14.48 12.55
N TRP A 7 -27.73 -14.40 11.46
CA TRP A 7 -26.27 -14.43 11.55
C TRP A 7 -25.73 -13.15 12.20
N GLN A 8 -26.25 -11.99 11.78
CA GLN A 8 -25.85 -10.69 12.33
C GLN A 8 -26.32 -10.49 13.77
N GLY A 9 -27.44 -11.10 14.17
CA GLY A 9 -27.96 -11.01 15.53
C GLY A 9 -27.28 -11.95 16.52
N ASP A 10 -26.95 -13.18 16.11
CA ASP A 10 -26.56 -14.24 17.04
C ASP A 10 -25.08 -14.68 16.91
N TRP A 11 -24.42 -14.41 15.77
CA TRP A 11 -23.12 -15.03 15.44
C TRP A 11 -22.02 -14.04 15.08
N SER A 12 -22.33 -12.90 14.45
CA SER A 12 -21.31 -12.00 13.90
C SER A 12 -21.67 -10.53 14.05
N ASN A 13 -20.75 -9.76 14.64
CA ASN A 13 -20.75 -8.29 14.62
C ASN A 13 -19.91 -7.73 13.45
N ALA A 14 -19.48 -8.56 12.50
CA ALA A 14 -18.70 -8.09 11.36
C ALA A 14 -19.57 -7.24 10.42
N THR A 15 -18.97 -6.21 9.83
CA THR A 15 -19.63 -5.40 8.81
C THR A 15 -19.58 -6.06 7.44
N ASP A 16 -20.60 -5.84 6.63
CA ASP A 16 -20.60 -6.17 5.19
C ASP A 16 -19.94 -5.07 4.35
N GLN A 17 -19.66 -3.91 4.94
CA GLN A 17 -18.96 -2.82 4.26
C GLN A 17 -17.47 -3.16 4.14
N GLN A 18 -17.02 -3.38 2.91
CA GLN A 18 -15.61 -3.56 2.62
C GLN A 18 -14.87 -2.22 2.70
N ILE A 19 -13.67 -2.24 3.29
CA ILE A 19 -12.69 -1.16 3.21
C ILE A 19 -12.19 -1.12 1.76
N VAL A 20 -12.37 0.03 1.11
CA VAL A 20 -11.86 0.28 -0.24
C VAL A 20 -10.65 1.18 -0.15
N SER A 21 -9.50 0.68 -0.62
CA SER A 21 -8.25 1.43 -0.65
C SER A 21 -7.97 1.96 -2.05
N ARG A 22 -7.50 3.20 -2.13
CA ARG A 22 -6.92 3.76 -3.36
C ARG A 22 -5.47 3.30 -3.46
N ILE A 23 -5.15 2.55 -4.50
CA ILE A 23 -3.82 1.95 -4.71
C ILE A 23 -3.04 2.64 -5.84
N ALA A 24 -3.73 3.40 -6.68
CA ALA A 24 -3.11 4.33 -7.64
C ALA A 24 -4.02 5.55 -7.84
N LEU A 25 -3.52 6.57 -8.56
CA LEU A 25 -4.26 7.81 -8.87
C LEU A 25 -5.67 7.56 -9.44
N ASN A 26 -5.84 6.49 -10.22
CA ASN A 26 -7.10 6.10 -10.85
C ASN A 26 -7.55 4.66 -10.50
N GLU A 27 -6.95 4.03 -9.49
CA GLU A 27 -7.25 2.65 -9.12
C GLU A 27 -7.62 2.51 -7.65
N THR A 28 -8.80 1.92 -7.40
CA THR A 28 -9.26 1.52 -6.08
C THR A 28 -9.52 0.01 -6.04
N THR A 29 -9.30 -0.62 -4.89
CA THR A 29 -9.59 -2.04 -4.69
C THR A 29 -10.15 -2.28 -3.29
N PRO A 30 -11.14 -3.16 -3.11
CA PRO A 30 -11.56 -3.61 -1.78
C PRO A 30 -10.42 -4.41 -1.15
N THR A 31 -9.93 -3.97 0.01
CA THR A 31 -8.76 -4.55 0.71
C THR A 31 -9.12 -5.30 1.98
N SER A 32 -10.41 -5.49 2.25
CA SER A 32 -10.88 -6.25 3.40
C SER A 32 -11.89 -7.31 2.99
N THR A 33 -11.90 -8.41 3.73
CA THR A 33 -12.96 -9.41 3.68
C THR A 33 -13.75 -9.43 4.99
N SER A 34 -14.99 -9.93 4.93
CA SER A 34 -15.89 -10.02 6.09
C SER A 34 -16.08 -11.46 6.55
N ALA A 35 -16.22 -11.64 7.86
CA ALA A 35 -16.62 -12.91 8.46
C ALA A 35 -18.06 -13.31 8.08
N ASN A 36 -18.83 -12.41 7.46
CA ASN A 36 -20.18 -12.69 6.98
C ASN A 36 -20.21 -13.47 5.65
N SER A 37 -19.06 -13.92 5.14
CA SER A 37 -19.03 -14.76 3.93
C SER A 37 -19.83 -16.06 4.12
N ASP A 38 -20.51 -16.49 3.05
CA ASP A 38 -21.35 -17.69 3.02
C ASP A 38 -20.59 -18.95 3.45
N GLY A 39 -19.31 -19.07 3.08
CA GLY A 39 -18.47 -20.18 3.49
C GLY A 39 -18.28 -20.28 5.01
N ILE A 40 -18.07 -19.13 5.68
CA ILE A 40 -17.93 -19.07 7.14
C ILE A 40 -19.27 -19.39 7.83
N GLN A 41 -20.38 -18.87 7.29
CA GLN A 41 -21.73 -19.16 7.80
C GLN A 41 -22.05 -20.66 7.74
N LYS A 42 -21.74 -21.32 6.60
CA LYS A 42 -21.95 -22.76 6.42
C LYS A 42 -21.07 -23.61 7.33
N LEU A 43 -19.83 -23.18 7.56
CA LEU A 43 -18.94 -23.85 8.51
C LEU A 43 -19.50 -23.79 9.94
N ALA A 44 -19.95 -22.61 10.37
CA ALA A 44 -20.58 -22.42 11.67
C ALA A 44 -21.88 -23.24 11.81
N MET A 45 -22.70 -23.29 10.76
CA MET A 45 -23.90 -24.12 10.70
C MET A 45 -23.56 -25.61 10.89
N ALA A 46 -22.58 -26.12 10.16
CA ALA A 46 -22.16 -27.52 10.29
C ALA A 46 -21.63 -27.84 11.69
N ALA A 47 -20.81 -26.96 12.26
CA ALA A 47 -20.27 -27.13 13.60
C ALA A 47 -21.38 -27.15 14.66
N ALA A 48 -22.34 -26.24 14.57
CA ALA A 48 -23.47 -26.16 15.48
C ALA A 48 -24.43 -27.36 15.34
N MET A 49 -24.66 -27.84 14.12
CA MET A 49 -25.46 -29.05 13.87
C MET A 49 -24.82 -30.27 14.54
N VAL A 50 -23.51 -30.46 14.36
CA VAL A 50 -22.80 -31.60 14.95
C VAL A 50 -22.77 -31.50 16.48
N SER A 51 -22.44 -30.34 17.04
CA SER A 51 -22.31 -30.18 18.50
C SER A 51 -23.64 -30.32 19.24
N SER A 52 -24.73 -29.81 18.66
CA SER A 52 -26.05 -29.82 19.30
C SER A 52 -26.83 -31.13 19.07
N LEU A 53 -26.74 -31.72 17.88
CA LEU A 53 -27.61 -32.85 17.53
C LEU A 53 -26.95 -34.21 17.77
N MET A 54 -25.62 -34.33 17.72
CA MET A 54 -24.97 -35.64 17.93
C MET A 54 -25.04 -36.10 19.39
N SER A 55 -25.02 -35.17 20.33
CA SER A 55 -25.16 -35.39 21.78
C SER A 55 -26.62 -35.59 22.22
N SER A 56 -27.59 -35.28 21.36
CA SER A 56 -29.01 -35.40 21.65
C SER A 56 -29.53 -36.84 21.51
N ASN A 57 -30.67 -37.12 22.16
CA ASN A 57 -31.34 -38.43 22.11
C ASN A 57 -32.21 -38.58 20.85
N ILE A 58 -31.58 -38.48 19.68
CA ILE A 58 -32.21 -38.71 18.38
C ILE A 58 -31.89 -40.11 17.84
N SER A 59 -32.71 -40.60 16.92
CA SER A 59 -32.52 -41.90 16.29
C SER A 59 -31.19 -41.99 15.54
N GLN A 60 -30.64 -43.20 15.40
CA GLN A 60 -29.41 -43.42 14.63
C GLN A 60 -29.54 -42.94 13.17
N ALA A 61 -30.72 -43.11 12.56
CA ALA A 61 -31.01 -42.61 11.23
C ALA A 61 -30.87 -41.07 11.18
N ALA A 62 -31.41 -40.35 12.17
CA ALA A 62 -31.28 -38.90 12.26
C ALA A 62 -29.81 -38.48 12.47
N LYS A 63 -29.04 -39.18 13.30
CA LYS A 63 -27.59 -38.93 13.46
C LYS A 63 -26.84 -39.08 12.13
N ASN A 64 -27.14 -40.12 11.35
CA ASN A 64 -26.52 -40.33 10.04
C ASN A 64 -26.86 -39.19 9.06
N THR A 65 -28.10 -38.70 9.07
CA THR A 65 -28.49 -37.53 8.27
C THR A 65 -27.75 -36.26 8.70
N VAL A 66 -27.61 -36.02 10.02
CA VAL A 66 -26.84 -34.87 10.54
C VAL A 66 -25.40 -34.92 10.08
N VAL A 67 -24.74 -36.08 10.17
CA VAL A 67 -23.35 -36.26 9.71
C VAL A 67 -23.26 -35.98 8.21
N SER A 68 -24.11 -36.62 7.40
CA SER A 68 -24.11 -36.44 5.94
C SER A 68 -24.29 -34.97 5.55
N ARG A 69 -25.29 -34.29 6.13
CA ARG A 69 -25.56 -32.87 5.84
C ARG A 69 -24.40 -31.97 6.31
N SER A 70 -23.83 -32.25 7.47
CA SER A 70 -22.71 -31.47 8.00
C SER A 70 -21.46 -31.62 7.12
N THR A 71 -21.17 -32.82 6.61
CA THR A 71 -20.08 -33.04 5.66
C THR A 71 -20.30 -32.26 4.36
N THR A 72 -21.53 -32.25 3.82
CA THR A 72 -21.85 -31.42 2.64
C THR A 72 -21.62 -29.94 2.91
N LEU A 73 -22.12 -29.43 4.05
CA LEU A 73 -21.95 -28.03 4.43
C LEU A 73 -20.47 -27.65 4.62
N VAL A 74 -19.65 -28.53 5.20
CA VAL A 74 -18.20 -28.33 5.31
C VAL A 74 -17.54 -28.29 3.93
N GLY A 75 -17.94 -29.17 3.00
CA GLY A 75 -17.43 -29.14 1.62
C GLY A 75 -17.75 -27.82 0.91
N GLU A 76 -18.99 -27.35 1.01
CA GLU A 76 -19.41 -26.04 0.47
C GLU A 76 -18.67 -24.89 1.15
N ALA A 77 -18.48 -24.96 2.48
CA ALA A 77 -17.76 -23.96 3.24
C ALA A 77 -16.30 -23.84 2.80
N LEU A 78 -15.60 -24.97 2.63
CA LEU A 78 -14.23 -24.99 2.14
C LEU A 78 -14.12 -24.40 0.73
N SER A 79 -15.07 -24.72 -0.16
CA SER A 79 -15.13 -24.12 -1.49
C SER A 79 -15.30 -22.60 -1.42
N GLY A 80 -16.23 -22.12 -0.60
CA GLY A 80 -16.47 -20.68 -0.44
C GLY A 80 -15.29 -19.93 0.19
N ILE A 81 -14.65 -20.52 1.20
CA ILE A 81 -13.44 -19.97 1.82
C ILE A 81 -12.27 -19.97 0.83
N GLY A 82 -12.09 -21.03 0.05
CA GLY A 82 -11.06 -21.09 -0.99
C GLY A 82 -11.25 -20.04 -2.08
N GLN A 83 -12.49 -19.77 -2.47
CA GLN A 83 -12.81 -18.67 -3.38
C GLN A 83 -12.45 -17.31 -2.76
N LEU A 84 -12.83 -17.09 -1.50
CA LEU A 84 -12.51 -15.85 -0.78
C LEU A 84 -10.99 -15.63 -0.64
N GLN A 85 -10.24 -16.71 -0.37
CA GLN A 85 -8.77 -16.67 -0.35
C GLN A 85 -8.19 -16.30 -1.72
N SER A 86 -8.75 -16.85 -2.80
CA SER A 86 -8.32 -16.56 -4.17
C SER A 86 -8.56 -15.09 -4.54
N GLU A 87 -9.76 -14.57 -4.25
CA GLU A 87 -10.10 -13.17 -4.47
C GLU A 87 -9.18 -12.23 -3.66
N THR A 88 -8.92 -12.57 -2.39
CA THR A 88 -8.00 -11.82 -1.53
C THR A 88 -6.58 -11.83 -2.09
N GLY A 89 -6.10 -12.98 -2.59
CA GLY A 89 -4.78 -13.09 -3.22
C GLY A 89 -4.64 -12.23 -4.48
N ILE A 90 -5.70 -12.13 -5.30
CA ILE A 90 -5.72 -11.23 -6.45
C ILE A 90 -5.60 -9.77 -6.01
N VAL A 91 -6.34 -9.37 -4.98
CA VAL A 91 -6.25 -8.02 -4.40
C VAL A 91 -4.84 -7.74 -3.88
N GLN A 92 -4.24 -8.67 -3.14
CA GLN A 92 -2.86 -8.55 -2.65
C GLN A 92 -1.87 -8.35 -3.81
N LYS A 93 -2.03 -9.12 -4.89
CA LYS A 93 -1.20 -8.96 -6.08
C LYS A 93 -1.37 -7.58 -6.73
N ARG A 94 -2.61 -7.09 -6.87
CA ARG A 94 -2.88 -5.74 -7.40
C ARG A 94 -2.22 -4.65 -6.57
N VAL A 95 -2.29 -4.75 -5.24
CA VAL A 95 -1.61 -3.82 -4.32
C VAL A 95 -0.08 -3.89 -4.50
N SER A 96 0.49 -5.09 -4.59
CA SER A 96 1.94 -5.27 -4.83
C SER A 96 2.37 -4.65 -6.16
N ASP A 97 1.66 -4.95 -7.24
CA ASP A 97 1.97 -4.45 -8.57
C ASP A 97 1.84 -2.90 -8.61
N ALA A 98 0.89 -2.31 -7.88
CA ALA A 98 0.75 -0.87 -7.74
C ALA A 98 1.92 -0.24 -6.97
N ASN A 99 2.37 -0.87 -5.88
CA ASN A 99 3.55 -0.43 -5.12
C ASN A 99 4.83 -0.44 -5.98
N ASP A 100 5.03 -1.51 -6.77
CA ASP A 100 6.21 -1.62 -7.65
C ASP A 100 6.22 -0.52 -8.72
N ARG A 101 5.05 -0.20 -9.29
CA ARG A 101 4.89 0.92 -10.24
C ARG A 101 5.18 2.26 -9.58
N MET A 102 4.63 2.52 -8.39
CA MET A 102 4.89 3.77 -7.66
C MET A 102 6.37 3.89 -7.31
N LYS A 103 7.02 2.81 -6.87
CA LYS A 103 8.46 2.81 -6.61
C LYS A 103 9.26 3.18 -7.86
N THR A 104 8.91 2.60 -9.01
CA THR A 104 9.57 2.94 -10.28
C THR A 104 9.39 4.41 -10.64
N GLN A 105 8.21 4.99 -10.39
CA GLN A 105 7.94 6.41 -10.61
C GLN A 105 8.77 7.30 -9.67
N VAL A 106 8.86 6.95 -8.39
CA VAL A 106 9.71 7.65 -7.42
C VAL A 106 11.17 7.62 -7.86
N ASP A 107 11.70 6.43 -8.20
CA ASP A 107 13.08 6.28 -8.65
C ASP A 107 13.36 7.10 -9.94
N LEU A 108 12.36 7.27 -10.83
CA LEU A 108 12.47 8.14 -12.01
C LEU A 108 12.47 9.62 -11.64
N PHE A 109 11.57 10.05 -10.75
CA PHE A 109 11.52 11.43 -10.29
C PHE A 109 12.79 11.83 -9.53
N GLU A 110 13.34 10.95 -8.69
CA GLU A 110 14.61 11.19 -8.00
C GLU A 110 15.76 11.39 -8.99
N ARG A 111 15.86 10.56 -10.03
CA ARG A 111 16.85 10.77 -11.10
C ARG A 111 16.65 12.09 -11.83
N HIS A 112 15.41 12.46 -12.12
CA HIS A 112 15.12 13.73 -12.80
C HIS A 112 15.45 14.95 -11.92
N ILE A 113 15.16 14.87 -10.62
CA ILE A 113 15.56 15.90 -9.65
C ILE A 113 17.08 16.01 -9.60
N LEU A 114 17.80 14.88 -9.52
CA LEU A 114 19.26 14.88 -9.56
C LEU A 114 19.80 15.50 -10.85
N ASP A 115 19.22 15.20 -12.02
CA ASP A 115 19.61 15.83 -13.30
C ASP A 115 19.36 17.35 -13.30
N LEU A 116 18.27 17.82 -12.68
CA LEU A 116 17.93 19.25 -12.61
C LEU A 116 18.75 20.01 -11.56
N GLU A 117 19.10 19.36 -10.46
CA GLU A 117 19.87 19.94 -9.35
C GLU A 117 21.38 19.75 -9.51
N ALA A 118 21.82 18.84 -10.38
CA ALA A 118 23.22 18.58 -10.64
C ALA A 118 23.90 19.81 -11.24
N VAL A 119 24.57 20.57 -10.39
CA VAL A 119 25.55 21.56 -10.82
C VAL A 119 26.79 20.81 -11.29
N ASP A 120 27.13 20.94 -12.57
CA ASP A 120 28.38 20.42 -13.12
C ASP A 120 29.58 21.05 -12.36
N PRO A 121 30.38 20.25 -11.64
CA PRO A 121 31.53 20.74 -10.87
C PRO A 121 32.57 21.45 -11.74
N ALA A 122 32.72 21.03 -13.00
CA ALA A 122 33.65 21.67 -13.94
C ALA A 122 33.13 23.05 -14.34
N ALA A 123 31.86 23.16 -14.72
CA ALA A 123 31.23 24.44 -15.03
C ALA A 123 31.21 25.39 -13.82
N ALA A 124 30.95 24.86 -12.61
CA ALA A 124 31.03 25.63 -11.38
C ALA A 124 32.46 26.09 -11.08
N ALA A 125 33.46 25.21 -11.24
CA ALA A 125 34.86 25.55 -11.05
C ALA A 125 35.33 26.64 -12.03
N THR A 126 34.95 26.54 -13.31
CA THR A 126 35.23 27.59 -14.31
C THR A 126 34.59 28.91 -13.90
N ARG A 127 33.34 28.90 -13.44
CA ARG A 127 32.62 30.12 -13.03
C ARG A 127 33.22 30.76 -11.77
N VAL A 128 33.70 29.94 -10.82
CA VAL A 128 34.44 30.41 -9.64
C VAL A 128 35.80 30.99 -10.03
N ALA A 129 36.52 30.36 -10.97
CA ALA A 129 37.80 30.86 -11.47
C ALA A 129 37.64 32.24 -12.15
N ASP A 130 36.66 32.39 -13.04
CA ASP A 130 36.34 33.67 -13.70
C ASP A 130 35.98 34.76 -12.69
N LEU A 131 35.13 34.44 -11.70
CA LEU A 131 34.76 35.39 -10.64
C LEU A 131 35.97 35.81 -9.81
N THR A 132 36.86 34.88 -9.50
CA THR A 132 38.11 35.16 -8.75
C THR A 132 39.00 36.09 -9.56
N GLN A 133 39.18 35.83 -10.85
CA GLN A 133 39.96 36.68 -11.76
C GLN A 133 39.39 38.10 -11.86
N HIS A 134 38.07 38.25 -11.93
CA HIS A 134 37.41 39.56 -11.93
C HIS A 134 37.63 40.33 -10.62
N ILE A 135 37.62 39.64 -9.49
CA ILE A 135 37.91 40.23 -8.17
C ILE A 135 39.37 40.70 -8.10
N GLU A 136 40.32 39.86 -8.49
CA GLU A 136 41.75 40.21 -8.54
C GLU A 136 42.01 41.42 -9.44
N THR A 137 41.38 41.46 -10.62
CA THR A 137 41.47 42.59 -11.54
C THR A 137 40.91 43.88 -10.92
N SER A 138 39.78 43.78 -10.22
CA SER A 138 39.17 44.92 -9.53
C SER A 138 40.06 45.45 -8.40
N PHE A 139 40.73 44.57 -7.65
CA PHE A 139 41.71 44.96 -6.63
C PHE A 139 42.95 45.63 -7.24
N ALA A 140 43.50 45.07 -8.32
CA ALA A 140 44.62 45.67 -9.03
C ALA A 140 44.28 47.07 -9.58
N LEU A 141 43.06 47.24 -10.12
CA LEU A 141 42.58 48.53 -10.59
C LEU A 141 42.45 49.53 -9.44
N THR A 142 41.91 49.09 -8.30
CA THR A 142 41.78 49.91 -7.09
C THR A 142 43.14 50.35 -6.55
N ALA A 143 44.12 49.44 -6.49
CA ALA A 143 45.48 49.75 -6.07
C ALA A 143 46.13 50.79 -6.99
N ARG A 144 45.94 50.68 -8.31
CA ARG A 144 46.44 51.66 -9.29
C ARG A 144 45.78 53.03 -9.11
N LEU A 145 44.48 53.07 -8.85
CA LEU A 145 43.77 54.33 -8.56
C LEU A 145 44.25 54.98 -7.26
N GLN A 146 44.47 54.19 -6.19
CA GLN A 146 45.05 54.69 -4.94
C GLN A 146 46.47 55.25 -5.15
N GLN A 147 47.28 54.60 -5.98
CA GLN A 147 48.64 55.05 -6.29
C GLN A 147 48.63 56.35 -7.12
N LEU A 148 47.69 56.51 -8.05
CA LEU A 148 47.47 57.78 -8.77
C LEU A 148 46.98 58.90 -7.82
N SER A 149 46.13 58.57 -6.84
CA SER A 149 45.69 59.53 -5.83
C SER A 149 46.83 60.02 -4.92
N LEU A 150 47.79 59.15 -4.58
CA LEU A 150 48.95 59.50 -3.75
C LEU A 150 49.97 60.36 -4.50
N LEU A 151 50.21 60.05 -5.78
CA LEU A 151 51.12 60.84 -6.62
C LEU A 151 50.60 62.27 -6.83
N ASN A 152 49.28 62.47 -6.95
CA ASN A 152 48.67 63.80 -7.02
C ASN A 152 48.75 64.60 -5.71
N TYR A 153 49.08 63.98 -4.57
CA TYR A 153 49.19 64.65 -3.27
C TYR A 153 50.63 65.07 -2.91
N LEU A 154 51.63 64.55 -3.65
CA LEU A 154 53.06 64.80 -3.42
C LEU A 154 53.67 65.78 -4.45
N THR A 155 52.86 66.39 -5.30
CA THR A 155 53.21 67.45 -6.26
C THR A 155 52.39 68.69 -5.97
#